data_AF-A0A6C0JAI9-F1
#
_entry.id   AF-A0A6C0JAI9-F1
#
_cell.length_a   1.000
_cell.length_b   1.000
_cell.length_c   1.000
_cell.angle_alpha   90.00
_cell.angle_beta   90.00
_cell.angle_gamma   90.00
#
_symmetry.space_group_name_H-M   'P 1'
#
loop_
_entity.id
_entity.type
_entity.pdbx_description
1 polymer ?
#
loop_
_entity_poly.entity_id
_entity_poly.type
_entity_poly.pdbx_seq_one_letter_code
_entity_poly.pdbx_strand_id
1 'polypeptide(L)'
;MARFNKDKTGNILVRGKKFSQLKGSRAQVYHGTAYETTGGLTKPKLCQNKNGRIVSCKKQKSAKKDKRLEKAGYFTKKGKFGFVKKAPRKTRRKN
;
A
#
# COMPACT_ATOMS: atom_id res chain seq x y z
N MET A 1 22.57 -4.21 -0.26
CA MET A 1 21.45 -4.63 -1.13
C MET A 1 21.73 -6.04 -1.62
N ALA A 2 20.73 -6.91 -1.72
CA ALA A 2 20.94 -8.23 -2.32
C ALA A 2 21.42 -8.04 -3.78
N ARG A 3 22.54 -8.68 -4.14
CA ARG A 3 23.07 -8.65 -5.50
C ARG A 3 22.39 -9.76 -6.30
N PHE A 4 21.73 -9.39 -7.39
CA PHE A 4 21.08 -10.35 -8.28
C PHE A 4 21.96 -10.55 -9.51
N ASN A 5 22.16 -11.81 -9.90
CA ASN A 5 22.92 -12.14 -11.10
C ASN A 5 22.06 -11.84 -12.34
N LYS A 6 22.67 -11.19 -13.33
CA LYS A 6 22.06 -10.95 -14.64
C LYS A 6 22.53 -12.02 -15.60
N ASP A 7 21.67 -12.40 -16.53
CA ASP A 7 22.04 -13.27 -17.64
C ASP A 7 22.74 -12.49 -18.77
N LYS A 8 23.22 -13.21 -19.79
CA LYS A 8 23.89 -12.63 -20.97
C LYS A 8 23.00 -11.65 -21.74
N THR A 9 21.67 -11.74 -21.57
CA THR A 9 20.68 -10.86 -22.20
C THR A 9 20.29 -9.66 -21.34
N GLY A 10 20.85 -9.54 -20.13
CA GLY A 10 20.56 -8.47 -19.18
C GLY A 10 19.31 -8.68 -18.32
N ASN A 11 18.60 -9.79 -18.50
CA ASN A 11 17.45 -10.16 -17.67
C ASN A 11 17.92 -10.71 -16.32
N ILE A 12 17.04 -10.61 -15.32
CA ILE A 12 17.32 -11.04 -13.95
C ILE A 12 16.44 -12.23 -13.62
N LEU A 13 17.06 -13.31 -13.14
CA LEU A 13 16.36 -14.48 -12.66
C LEU A 13 16.17 -14.37 -11.13
N VAL A 14 14.92 -14.30 -10.68
CA VAL A 14 14.59 -14.30 -9.24
C VAL A 14 13.56 -15.38 -8.95
N ARG A 15 13.94 -16.35 -8.10
CA ARG A 15 13.06 -17.47 -7.68
C ARG A 15 12.40 -18.18 -8.87
N GLY A 16 13.18 -18.46 -9.92
CA GLY A 16 12.72 -19.14 -11.13
C GLY A 16 11.91 -18.29 -12.12
N LYS A 17 11.72 -16.99 -11.87
CA LYS A 17 11.04 -16.07 -12.79
C LYS A 17 12.03 -15.08 -13.40
N LYS A 18 11.89 -14.82 -14.70
CA LYS A 18 12.68 -13.81 -15.42
C LYS A 18 12.01 -12.44 -15.33
N PHE A 19 12.81 -11.42 -15.05
CA PHE A 19 12.38 -10.02 -15.01
C PHE A 19 13.34 -9.20 -15.87
N SER A 20 12.81 -8.20 -16.59
CA SER A 20 13.63 -7.29 -17.39
C SER A 20 14.44 -6.34 -16.50
N GLN A 21 13.91 -5.98 -15.33
CA GLN A 21 14.57 -5.07 -14.40
C GLN A 21 14.35 -5.49 -12.95
N LEU A 22 15.30 -5.13 -12.07
CA LEU A 22 15.19 -5.48 -10.65
C LEU A 22 14.17 -4.60 -9.95
N LYS A 23 14.37 -3.29 -10.09
CA LYS A 23 13.58 -2.25 -9.46
C LYS A 23 12.77 -1.54 -10.52
N GLY A 24 11.48 -1.33 -10.27
CA GLY A 24 10.61 -0.61 -11.16
C GLY A 24 9.49 0.14 -10.44
N SER A 25 8.56 0.67 -11.22
CA SER A 25 7.33 1.27 -10.70
C SER A 25 6.39 0.20 -10.13
N ARG A 26 5.42 0.62 -9.31
CA ARG A 26 4.39 -0.30 -8.79
C ARG A 26 3.63 -1.01 -9.91
N ALA A 27 3.39 -0.33 -11.03
CA ALA A 27 2.75 -0.91 -12.20
C ALA A 27 3.62 -1.99 -12.84
N GLN A 28 4.89 -1.70 -13.11
CA GLN A 28 5.84 -2.66 -13.69
C GLN A 28 5.97 -3.93 -12.83
N VAL A 29 5.98 -3.79 -11.50
CA VAL A 29 6.04 -4.94 -10.59
C VAL A 29 4.74 -5.74 -10.61
N TYR A 30 3.59 -5.06 -10.67
CA TYR A 30 2.28 -5.72 -10.70
C TYR A 30 2.07 -6.50 -12.00
N HIS A 31 2.49 -5.94 -13.14
CA HIS A 31 2.42 -6.58 -14.45
C HIS A 31 3.53 -7.62 -14.69
N GLY A 32 4.60 -7.61 -13.88
CA GLY A 32 5.65 -8.64 -13.91
C GLY A 32 6.90 -8.28 -14.72
N THR A 33 7.03 -7.03 -15.16
CA THR A 33 8.24 -6.53 -15.82
C THR A 33 9.41 -6.37 -14.84
N ALA A 34 9.10 -5.96 -13.60
CA ALA A 34 10.07 -5.72 -12.54
C ALA A 34 9.85 -6.65 -11.34
N TYR A 35 10.92 -6.99 -10.61
CA TYR A 35 10.81 -7.86 -9.44
C TYR A 35 10.24 -7.13 -8.21
N GLU A 36 10.78 -5.95 -7.91
CA GLU A 36 10.39 -5.16 -6.75
C GLU A 36 10.31 -3.66 -7.05
N THR A 37 9.65 -2.90 -6.18
CA THR A 37 9.67 -1.44 -6.27
C THR A 37 10.95 -0.88 -5.67
N THR A 38 11.22 0.41 -5.88
CA THR A 38 12.31 1.13 -5.19
C THR A 38 12.29 0.97 -3.66
N GLY A 39 11.10 0.77 -3.07
CA GLY A 39 10.91 0.51 -1.64
C GLY A 39 10.78 -0.97 -1.25
N GLY A 40 11.20 -1.91 -2.10
CA GLY A 40 11.24 -3.35 -1.79
C GLY A 40 9.87 -4.05 -1.72
N LEU A 41 8.85 -3.50 -2.40
CA LEU A 41 7.56 -4.18 -2.52
C LEU A 41 7.56 -5.10 -3.72
N THR A 42 7.31 -6.38 -3.49
CA THR A 42 7.07 -7.38 -4.53
C THR A 42 5.59 -7.46 -4.87
N LYS A 43 5.25 -8.07 -6.02
CA LYS A 43 3.87 -8.25 -6.51
C LYS A 43 2.84 -8.68 -5.45
N PRO A 44 3.05 -9.70 -4.59
CA PRO A 44 2.05 -10.11 -3.59
C PRO A 44 1.79 -9.06 -2.49
N LYS A 45 2.67 -8.07 -2.32
CA LYS A 45 2.50 -6.96 -1.36
C LYS A 45 1.76 -5.77 -1.97
N LEU A 46 1.41 -5.82 -3.26
CA LEU A 46 0.68 -4.81 -4.01
C LEU A 46 -0.75 -5.26 -4.29
N CYS A 47 -1.68 -4.30 -4.22
CA CYS A 47 -3.11 -4.52 -4.43
C CYS A 47 -3.65 -3.39 -5.31
N GLN A 48 -4.59 -3.69 -6.21
CA GLN A 48 -5.33 -2.66 -6.94
C GLN A 48 -6.48 -2.15 -6.07
N ASN A 49 -6.63 -0.84 -5.95
CA ASN A 49 -7.78 -0.24 -5.28
C ASN A 49 -8.98 -0.10 -6.24
N LYS A 50 -10.14 0.27 -5.70
CA LYS A 50 -11.36 0.47 -6.50
C LYS A 50 -11.24 1.58 -7.57
N ASN A 51 -10.23 2.45 -7.48
CA ASN A 51 -9.94 3.51 -8.43
C ASN A 51 -8.87 3.08 -9.46
N GLY A 52 -8.57 1.79 -9.57
CA GLY A 52 -7.58 1.25 -10.51
C GLY A 52 -6.11 1.46 -10.13
N ARG A 53 -5.81 2.16 -9.03
CA ARG A 53 -4.42 2.44 -8.59
C ARG A 53 -3.81 1.25 -7.87
N ILE A 54 -2.56 0.95 -8.18
CA ILE A 54 -1.78 -0.10 -7.51
C ILE A 54 -1.12 0.49 -6.25
N VAL A 55 -1.54 0.00 -5.08
CA VAL A 55 -1.13 0.49 -3.76
C VAL A 55 -0.53 -0.62 -2.91
N SER A 56 0.14 -0.27 -1.81
CA SER A 56 0.60 -1.28 -0.84
C SER A 56 -0.57 -1.83 -0.03
N CYS A 57 -0.76 -3.15 -0.06
CA CYS A 57 -1.82 -3.82 0.71
C CYS A 57 -1.68 -3.57 2.22
N LYS A 58 -0.44 -3.54 2.75
CA LYS A 58 -0.18 -3.30 4.18
C LYS A 58 -0.66 -1.92 4.59
N LYS A 59 -0.37 -0.89 3.80
CA LYS A 59 -0.79 0.48 4.10
C LYS A 59 -2.29 0.68 3.97
N GLN A 60 -2.93 0.06 2.98
CA GLN A 60 -4.39 0.07 2.87
C GLN A 60 -5.04 -0.56 4.11
N LYS A 61 -4.54 -1.72 4.55
CA LYS A 61 -5.05 -2.41 5.74
C LYS A 61 -4.83 -1.61 7.02
N SER A 62 -3.64 -1.01 7.21
CA SER A 62 -3.38 -0.18 8.39
C SER A 62 -4.25 1.07 8.42
N ALA A 63 -4.43 1.76 7.30
CA ALA A 63 -5.26 2.96 7.24
C ALA A 63 -6.72 2.69 7.65
N LYS A 64 -7.29 1.55 7.22
CA LYS A 64 -8.64 1.11 7.61
C LYS A 64 -8.78 0.80 9.10
N LYS A 65 -7.70 0.36 9.76
CA LYS A 65 -7.68 0.04 11.20
C LYS A 65 -7.40 1.28 12.06
N ASP A 66 -6.50 2.14 11.62
CA ASP A 66 -6.03 3.28 12.40
C ASP A 66 -7.16 4.29 12.63
N LYS A 67 -7.95 4.60 11.59
CA LYS A 67 -9.09 5.55 11.64
C LYS A 67 -8.78 6.84 12.42
N ARG A 68 -7.59 7.42 12.17
CA ARG A 68 -7.02 8.50 13.01
C ARG A 68 -7.94 9.72 13.13
N LEU A 69 -8.58 10.13 12.03
CA LEU A 69 -9.49 11.27 12.01
C LEU A 69 -10.73 11.01 12.88
N GLU A 70 -11.37 9.84 12.71
CA GLU A 70 -12.52 9.45 13.54
C GLU A 70 -12.14 9.38 15.02
N LYS A 71 -10.99 8.79 15.35
CA LYS A 71 -10.47 8.71 16.72
C LYS A 71 -10.15 10.08 17.33
N ALA A 72 -9.67 11.02 16.51
CA ALA A 72 -9.45 12.41 16.90
C ALA A 72 -10.75 13.24 16.95
N GLY A 73 -11.91 12.63 16.67
CA GLY A 73 -13.23 13.26 16.77
C GLY A 73 -13.71 13.94 15.48
N TYR A 74 -13.00 13.79 14.36
CA TYR A 74 -13.37 14.38 13.06
C TYR A 74 -14.20 13.40 12.23
N PHE A 75 -15.41 13.82 11.85
CA PHE A 75 -16.36 13.05 11.06
C PHE A 75 -16.89 13.85 9.88
N THR A 76 -17.59 13.18 8.97
CA THR A 76 -18.30 13.81 7.83
C THR A 76 -19.80 13.55 7.96
N LYS A 77 -20.65 14.52 7.57
CA LYS A 77 -22.12 14.37 7.54
C LYS A 77 -22.61 14.59 6.10
N LYS A 78 -23.43 13.66 5.57
CA LYS A 78 -24.01 13.79 4.23
C LYS A 78 -24.76 15.13 4.12
N GLY A 79 -24.53 15.87 3.03
CA GLY A 79 -25.13 17.19 2.78
C GLY A 79 -24.46 18.37 3.51
N LYS A 80 -23.39 18.14 4.29
CA LYS A 80 -22.60 19.22 4.89
C LYS A 80 -21.15 19.16 4.39
N PHE A 81 -20.72 20.23 3.74
CA PHE A 81 -19.33 20.39 3.31
C PHE A 81 -18.41 20.63 4.53
N GLY A 82 -17.22 20.03 4.51
CA GLY A 82 -16.23 20.13 5.60
C GLY A 82 -16.32 19.03 6.67
N PHE A 83 -15.58 19.22 7.77
CA PHE A 83 -15.55 18.28 8.90
C PHE A 83 -16.57 18.66 9.99
N VAL A 84 -17.03 17.66 10.72
CA VAL A 84 -17.87 17.81 11.91
C VAL A 84 -17.09 17.22 13.08
N LYS A 85 -16.74 18.05 14.06
CA LYS A 85 -16.08 17.60 15.28
C LYS A 85 -17.14 17.08 16.25
N LYS A 86 -17.10 15.79 16.58
CA LYS A 86 -17.93 15.20 17.63
C LYS A 86 -17.11 15.11 18.92
N ALA A 87 -17.77 15.32 20.06
CA ALA A 87 -17.16 15.00 21.33
C ALA A 87 -16.73 13.51 21.32
N PRO A 88 -15.50 13.17 21.76
CA PRO A 88 -15.11 11.79 21.90
C PRO A 88 -16.11 11.09 22.84
N ARG A 89 -16.52 9.87 22.49
CA ARG A 89 -17.46 9.08 23.31
C ARG A 89 -16.80 8.91 24.69
N LYS A 90 -17.32 9.57 25.73
CA LYS A 90 -16.84 9.42 27.11
C LYS A 90 -16.97 7.93 27.46
N THR A 91 -15.86 7.22 27.62
CA THR A 91 -15.88 5.87 28.17
C THR A 91 -16.25 6.00 29.64
N ARG A 92 -17.35 5.39 30.06
CA ARG A 92 -17.73 5.33 31.47
C ARG A 92 -16.60 4.60 32.20
N ARG A 93 -15.89 5.27 33.11
CA ARG A 93 -14.99 4.58 34.07
C ARG A 93 -15.85 3.56 34.81
N LYS A 94 -15.51 2.27 34.69
CA LYS A 94 -16.04 1.26 35.62
C LYS A 94 -15.27 1.45 36.92
N ASN A 95 -15.99 1.80 37.98
CA ASN A 95 -15.53 1.63 39.35
C ASN A 95 -15.43 0.13 39.64
#